data_AF-A0A2Z6MK98-F1
#
_entry.id   AF-A0A2Z6MK98-F1
#
_cell.length_a   1.000
_cell.length_b   1.000
_cell.length_c   1.000
_cell.angle_alpha   90.00
_cell.angle_beta   90.00
_cell.angle_gamma   90.00
#
_symmetry.space_group_name_H-M   'P 1'
#
loop_
_entity.id
_entity.type
_entity.pdbx_description
1 polymer ?
#
loop_
_entity_poly.entity_id
_entity_poly.type
_entity_poly.pdbx_seq_one_letter_code
_entity_poly.pdbx_strand_id
1 'polypeptide(L)'
;MPPSLRSLRIWNCEKLLRNPSLTSFDMISHLSIGDLRDDAIKSFPNKGFALLPPSLTSLILWGMSSLHTLECTGLLHLTSLQQLELIDCPRLENMEGERLPASLIKLEIYECPLLEERCRMKHPQIWPKISHIKGIQVDDKWI
;
A
#
# COMPACT_ATOMS: atom_id res chain seq x y z
N MET A 1 22.20 7.41 -12.01
CA MET A 1 20.80 7.88 -11.83
C MET A 1 20.83 9.22 -11.13
N PRO A 2 19.89 10.15 -11.38
CA PRO A 2 20.02 11.52 -10.89
C PRO A 2 19.90 11.58 -9.35
N PRO A 3 20.76 12.35 -8.65
CA PRO A 3 20.88 12.37 -7.18
C PRO A 3 19.71 13.05 -6.44
N SER A 4 18.60 13.33 -7.12
CA SER A 4 17.47 14.12 -6.61
C SER A 4 16.12 13.41 -6.70
N LEU A 5 16.07 12.17 -7.19
CA LEU A 5 14.80 11.46 -7.37
C LEU A 5 14.24 10.99 -6.02
N ARG A 6 13.34 11.78 -5.45
CA ARG A 6 12.61 11.48 -4.21
C ARG A 6 11.28 10.77 -4.45
N SER A 7 10.77 10.84 -5.68
CA SER A 7 9.48 10.29 -6.06
C SER A 7 9.63 9.38 -7.28
N LEU A 8 9.08 8.17 -7.18
CA LEU A 8 9.00 7.20 -8.25
C LEU A 8 7.54 6.82 -8.48
N ARG A 9 7.13 6.75 -9.75
CA ARG A 9 5.82 6.24 -10.14
C ARG A 9 6.01 5.02 -11.03
N ILE A 10 5.39 3.91 -10.65
CA ILE A 10 5.39 2.64 -11.39
C ILE A 10 3.98 2.45 -11.93
N TRP A 11 3.84 2.55 -13.25
CA TRP A 11 2.57 2.37 -13.94
C TRP A 11 2.64 1.09 -14.78
N ASN A 12 1.74 0.13 -14.53
CA ASN A 12 1.58 -1.09 -15.34
C ASN A 12 2.90 -1.82 -15.60
N CYS A 13 3.76 -1.91 -14.58
CA CYS A 13 5.11 -2.44 -14.72
C CYS A 13 5.48 -3.39 -13.58
N GLU A 14 4.93 -4.60 -13.64
CA GLU A 14 5.19 -5.65 -12.67
C GLU A 14 6.63 -6.14 -12.65
N LYS A 15 7.30 -6.14 -13.81
CA LYS A 15 8.70 -6.56 -13.90
C LYS A 15 9.59 -5.70 -13.00
N LEU A 16 9.25 -4.42 -12.83
CA LEU A 16 9.93 -3.55 -11.88
C LEU A 16 9.61 -3.96 -10.44
N LEU A 17 8.35 -4.27 -10.10
CA LEU A 17 7.99 -4.76 -8.76
C LEU A 17 8.67 -6.06 -8.37
N ARG A 18 9.04 -6.90 -9.33
CA ARG A 18 9.81 -8.14 -9.12
C ARG A 18 11.33 -7.90 -9.11
N ASN A 19 11.79 -6.69 -9.42
CA ASN A 19 13.20 -6.37 -9.55
C ASN A 19 13.83 -6.03 -8.20
N PRO A 20 14.84 -6.79 -7.72
CA PRO A 20 15.46 -6.57 -6.41
C PRO A 20 16.19 -5.23 -6.30
N SER A 21 16.59 -4.61 -7.42
CA SER A 21 17.23 -3.29 -7.45
C SER A 21 16.30 -2.16 -7.00
N LEU A 22 14.99 -2.39 -6.85
CA LEU A 22 14.08 -1.44 -6.21
C LEU A 22 14.51 -1.10 -4.78
N THR A 23 15.19 -2.01 -4.08
CA THR A 23 15.68 -1.78 -2.71
C THR A 23 16.85 -0.81 -2.65
N SER A 24 17.64 -0.70 -3.72
CA SER A 24 18.87 0.11 -3.78
C SER A 24 18.63 1.60 -3.99
N PHE A 25 17.37 2.03 -4.01
CA PHE A 25 16.99 3.42 -4.15
C PHE A 25 16.89 4.13 -2.79
N ASP A 26 18.05 4.34 -2.17
CA ASP A 26 18.14 4.88 -0.80
C ASP A 26 17.51 6.28 -0.64
N MET A 27 17.31 7.02 -1.73
CA MET A 27 16.77 8.39 -1.72
C MET A 27 15.26 8.50 -2.02
N ILE A 28 14.59 7.41 -2.42
CA ILE A 28 13.15 7.47 -2.74
C ILE A 28 12.36 7.52 -1.44
N SER A 29 11.58 8.58 -1.26
CA SER A 29 10.67 8.74 -0.13
C SER A 29 9.20 8.60 -0.52
N HIS A 30 8.86 8.75 -1.81
CA HIS A 30 7.50 8.65 -2.32
C HIS A 30 7.43 7.62 -3.44
N LEU A 31 6.60 6.61 -3.28
CA LEU A 31 6.37 5.60 -4.31
C LEU A 31 4.88 5.53 -4.62
N SER A 32 4.54 5.68 -5.89
CA SER A 32 3.19 5.40 -6.38
C SER A 32 3.26 4.20 -7.32
N ILE A 33 2.39 3.22 -7.09
CA ILE A 33 2.25 2.01 -7.90
C ILE A 33 0.80 1.97 -8.37
N GLY A 34 0.57 1.78 -9.65
CA GLY A 34 -0.80 1.65 -10.11
C GLY A 34 -1.04 1.10 -11.49
N ASP A 35 -2.33 0.88 -11.76
CA ASP A 35 -2.87 0.32 -13.00
C ASP A 35 -2.14 -0.98 -13.39
N LEU A 36 -1.96 -1.86 -12.41
CA LEU A 36 -1.54 -3.24 -12.62
C LEU A 36 -2.74 -4.02 -13.12
N ARG A 37 -2.95 -4.02 -14.43
CA ARG A 37 -4.10 -4.68 -15.09
C ARG A 37 -3.99 -6.21 -15.17
N ASP A 38 -2.94 -6.79 -14.61
CA ASP A 38 -2.80 -8.23 -14.56
C ASP A 38 -3.73 -8.82 -13.51
N ASP A 39 -4.69 -9.60 -13.99
CA ASP A 39 -5.66 -10.34 -13.20
C ASP A 39 -5.03 -11.37 -12.25
N ALA A 40 -3.74 -11.68 -12.43
CA ALA A 40 -2.99 -12.55 -11.53
C ALA A 40 -2.62 -11.89 -10.20
N ILE A 41 -2.54 -10.55 -10.11
CA ILE A 41 -2.12 -9.86 -8.88
C ILE A 41 -3.31 -9.66 -7.96
N LYS A 42 -3.59 -10.68 -7.16
CA LYS A 42 -4.67 -10.66 -6.16
C LYS A 42 -4.24 -10.17 -4.78
N SER A 43 -2.93 -10.12 -4.51
CA SER A 43 -2.41 -9.60 -3.24
C SER A 43 -1.17 -8.71 -3.43
N PHE A 44 -1.03 -7.75 -2.51
CA PHE A 44 0.09 -6.80 -2.50
C PHE A 44 0.62 -6.56 -1.08
N PRO A 45 1.94 -6.56 -0.86
CA PRO A 45 2.94 -7.16 -1.74
C PRO A 45 2.79 -8.70 -1.72
N ASN A 46 3.08 -9.38 -2.84
CA ASN A 46 3.07 -10.84 -2.88
C ASN A 46 4.49 -11.41 -2.84
N LYS A 47 4.63 -12.74 -2.61
CA LYS A 47 5.93 -13.45 -2.50
C LYS A 47 6.87 -13.25 -3.69
N GLY A 48 6.36 -12.84 -4.85
CA GLY A 48 7.16 -12.60 -6.05
C GLY A 48 7.65 -11.16 -6.18
N PHE A 49 7.21 -10.23 -5.32
CA PHE A 49 7.66 -8.84 -5.35
C PHE A 49 8.95 -8.68 -4.58
N ALA A 50 9.82 -7.84 -5.12
CA ALA A 50 10.99 -7.34 -4.43
C ALA A 50 10.55 -6.49 -3.23
N LEU A 51 11.45 -6.39 -2.26
CA LEU A 51 11.26 -5.47 -1.15
C LEU A 51 11.22 -4.03 -1.68
N LEU A 52 10.29 -3.25 -1.15
CA LEU A 52 10.23 -1.82 -1.39
C LEU A 52 11.34 -1.10 -0.59
N PRO A 53 11.85 0.05 -1.08
CA PRO A 53 12.90 0.79 -0.38
C PRO A 53 12.49 1.18 1.06
N PRO A 54 13.33 0.94 2.08
CA PRO A 54 12.97 1.20 3.48
C PRO A 54 12.89 2.68 3.85
N SER A 55 13.44 3.56 3.00
CA SER A 55 13.38 5.03 3.14
C SER A 55 12.04 5.65 2.73
N LEU A 56 11.09 4.84 2.24
CA LEU A 56 9.77 5.32 1.88
C LEU A 56 9.03 5.92 3.07
N THR A 57 8.54 7.15 2.88
CA THR A 57 7.66 7.86 3.79
C THR A 57 6.22 7.87 3.30
N SER A 58 6.01 7.73 1.98
CA SER A 58 4.68 7.69 1.36
C SER A 58 4.60 6.57 0.30
N LEU A 59 3.55 5.77 0.39
CA LEU A 59 3.20 4.72 -0.56
C LEU A 59 1.77 4.94 -1.05
N ILE A 60 1.58 4.97 -2.36
CA ILE A 60 0.27 5.11 -3.00
C ILE A 60 0.04 3.89 -3.89
N LEU A 61 -1.04 3.16 -3.65
CA LEU A 61 -1.54 2.10 -4.53
C LEU A 61 -2.80 2.62 -5.22
N TRP A 62 -2.77 2.74 -6.55
CA TRP A 62 -3.88 3.33 -7.31
C TRP A 62 -4.33 2.46 -8.49
N GLY A 63 -5.63 2.37 -8.76
CA GLY A 63 -6.15 1.70 -9.95
C GLY A 63 -5.83 0.20 -10.00
N MET A 64 -5.78 -0.48 -8.85
CA MET A 64 -5.45 -1.91 -8.76
C MET A 64 -6.73 -2.76 -8.85
N SER A 65 -7.28 -2.90 -10.05
CA SER A 65 -8.59 -3.52 -10.30
C SER A 65 -8.72 -4.99 -9.89
N SER A 66 -7.61 -5.72 -9.82
CA SER A 66 -7.58 -7.15 -9.50
C SER A 66 -7.03 -7.47 -8.10
N LEU A 67 -6.65 -6.44 -7.34
CA LEU A 67 -6.17 -6.58 -5.96
C LEU A 67 -7.33 -6.90 -5.01
N HIS A 68 -7.23 -8.00 -4.26
CA HIS A 68 -8.22 -8.43 -3.26
C HIS A 68 -7.71 -8.30 -1.82
N THR A 69 -6.41 -8.49 -1.61
CA THR A 69 -5.79 -8.54 -0.28
C THR A 69 -4.57 -7.63 -0.17
N LEU A 70 -4.49 -6.84 0.90
CA LEU A 70 -3.26 -6.17 1.31
C LEU A 70 -2.51 -7.02 2.36
N GLU A 71 -1.30 -7.44 2.04
CA GLU A 71 -0.40 -8.22 2.92
C GLU A 71 0.37 -7.29 3.86
N CYS A 72 -0.17 -7.05 5.05
CA CYS A 72 0.40 -6.10 6.00
C CYS A 72 1.79 -6.52 6.48
N THR A 73 2.02 -7.82 6.70
CA THR A 73 3.33 -8.35 7.13
C THR A 73 4.42 -8.04 6.09
N GLY A 74 4.08 -8.05 4.80
CA GLY A 74 5.01 -7.73 3.73
C GLY A 74 5.38 -6.24 3.64
N LEU A 75 4.74 -5.38 4.44
CA LEU A 75 5.06 -3.96 4.54
C LEU A 75 5.80 -3.61 5.83
N LEU A 76 5.91 -4.52 6.80
CA LEU A 76 6.49 -4.24 8.12
C LEU A 76 7.96 -3.78 8.09
N HIS A 77 8.70 -4.10 7.02
CA HIS A 77 10.08 -3.64 6.83
C HIS A 77 10.17 -2.15 6.48
N LEU A 78 9.07 -1.51 6.10
CA LEU A 78 9.00 -0.08 5.78
C LEU A 78 8.89 0.77 7.05
N THR A 79 9.96 0.79 7.83
CA THR A 79 10.03 1.44 9.15
C THR A 79 9.95 2.97 9.10
N SER A 80 10.08 3.58 7.91
CA SER A 80 9.96 5.03 7.70
C SER A 80 8.59 5.44 7.14
N LEU A 81 7.70 4.48 6.83
CA LEU A 81 6.45 4.75 6.12
C LEU A 81 5.47 5.49 7.03
N GLN A 82 5.07 6.69 6.61
CA GLN A 82 4.20 7.59 7.36
C GLN A 82 2.80 7.65 6.75
N GLN A 83 2.69 7.53 5.42
CA GLN A 83 1.43 7.64 4.69
C GLN A 83 1.24 6.45 3.74
N LEU A 84 0.05 5.87 3.78
CA LEU A 84 -0.42 4.85 2.84
C LEU A 84 -1.75 5.32 2.24
N GLU A 85 -1.80 5.41 0.93
CA GLU A 85 -3.01 5.75 0.17
C GLU A 85 -3.41 4.56 -0.69
N LEU A 86 -4.69 4.19 -0.62
CA LEU A 86 -5.33 3.17 -1.44
C LEU A 86 -6.43 3.87 -2.24
N ILE A 87 -6.28 3.91 -3.56
CA ILE A 87 -7.14 4.68 -4.47
C ILE A 87 -7.64 3.75 -5.57
N ASP A 88 -8.93 3.75 -5.89
CA ASP A 88 -9.50 2.99 -7.01
C ASP A 88 -9.04 1.51 -7.03
N CYS A 89 -9.23 0.83 -5.89
CA CYS A 89 -8.97 -0.61 -5.74
C CYS A 89 -10.31 -1.34 -5.49
N PRO A 90 -11.16 -1.51 -6.52
CA PRO A 90 -12.56 -1.90 -6.36
C PRO A 90 -12.79 -3.29 -5.77
N ARG A 91 -11.81 -4.20 -5.91
CA ARG A 91 -11.88 -5.57 -5.39
C ARG A 91 -11.16 -5.76 -4.05
N LEU A 92 -10.48 -4.72 -3.55
CA LEU A 92 -9.72 -4.82 -2.30
C LEU A 92 -10.71 -4.89 -1.14
N GLU A 93 -10.74 -6.03 -0.46
CA GLU A 93 -11.67 -6.29 0.64
C GLU A 93 -10.99 -6.84 1.89
N ASN A 94 -9.72 -7.25 1.79
CA ASN A 94 -9.03 -7.95 2.86
C ASN A 94 -7.68 -7.32 3.22
N MET A 95 -7.28 -7.51 4.48
CA MET A 95 -5.96 -7.18 5.02
C MET A 95 -5.44 -8.38 5.81
N GLU A 96 -4.38 -9.01 5.30
CA GLU A 96 -3.76 -10.20 5.90
C GLU A 96 -2.46 -9.86 6.63
N GLY A 97 -2.02 -10.77 7.50
CA GLY A 97 -0.85 -10.57 8.36
C GLY A 97 -1.17 -9.92 9.71
N GLU A 98 -0.13 -9.41 10.36
CA GLU A 98 -0.24 -8.89 11.74
C GLU A 98 -0.91 -7.51 11.79
N ARG A 99 -0.18 -6.48 11.33
CA ARG A 99 -0.63 -5.08 11.28
C ARG A 99 0.19 -4.29 10.27
N LEU A 100 -0.29 -3.11 9.90
CA LEU A 100 0.49 -2.15 9.12
C LEU A 100 1.71 -1.62 9.93
N PRO A 101 2.70 -1.01 9.25
CA PRO A 101 3.92 -0.51 9.90
C PRO A 101 3.62 0.47 11.04
N ALA A 102 4.35 0.32 12.15
CA ALA A 102 4.14 1.15 13.34
C ALA A 102 4.45 2.65 13.14
N SER A 103 5.25 2.97 12.12
CA SER A 103 5.56 4.34 11.71
C SER A 103 4.38 5.05 11.00
N LEU A 104 3.36 4.30 10.58
CA LEU A 104 2.26 4.81 9.78
C LEU A 104 1.37 5.73 10.62
N ILE A 105 1.28 6.98 10.20
CA ILE A 105 0.48 8.02 10.86
C ILE A 105 -0.84 8.27 10.14
N LYS A 106 -0.86 8.03 8.82
CA LYS A 106 -2.01 8.29 7.96
C LYS A 106 -2.29 7.12 7.02
N LEU A 107 -3.54 6.66 7.01
CA LEU A 107 -4.10 5.72 6.05
C LEU A 107 -5.28 6.38 5.38
N GLU A 108 -5.26 6.43 4.06
CA GLU A 108 -6.35 6.99 3.27
C GLU A 108 -6.86 5.96 2.27
N ILE A 109 -8.18 5.87 2.19
CA ILE A 109 -8.89 4.90 1.36
C ILE A 109 -9.94 5.67 0.58
N TYR A 110 -9.81 5.65 -0.75
CA TYR A 110 -10.69 6.34 -1.68
C TYR A 110 -11.06 5.40 -2.82
N GLU A 111 -12.34 5.38 -3.21
CA GLU A 111 -12.83 4.56 -4.32
C GLU A 111 -12.46 3.05 -4.18
N CYS A 112 -12.44 2.55 -2.94
CA CYS A 112 -12.18 1.14 -2.59
C CYS A 112 -13.39 0.55 -1.84
N PRO A 113 -14.57 0.45 -2.47
CA PRO A 113 -15.87 0.29 -1.81
C PRO A 113 -15.93 -0.85 -0.77
N LEU A 114 -15.35 -2.01 -1.08
CA LEU A 114 -15.37 -3.17 -0.19
C LEU A 114 -14.53 -2.96 1.08
N LEU A 115 -13.31 -2.42 0.94
CA LEU A 115 -12.44 -2.12 2.08
C LEU A 115 -13.00 -0.95 2.89
N GLU A 116 -13.49 0.10 2.23
CA GLU A 116 -14.09 1.25 2.90
C GLU A 116 -15.24 0.85 3.80
N GLU A 117 -16.16 0.02 3.29
CA GLU A 117 -17.29 -0.49 4.05
C GLU A 117 -16.82 -1.26 5.30
N ARG A 118 -15.85 -2.15 5.14
CA ARG A 118 -15.27 -2.93 6.26
C ARG A 118 -14.53 -2.05 7.27
N CYS A 119 -13.82 -1.01 6.81
CA CYS A 119 -13.15 -0.04 7.67
C CYS A 119 -14.17 0.78 8.48
N ARG A 120 -15.21 1.31 7.84
CA ARG A 120 -16.30 2.06 8.49
C ARG A 120 -17.02 1.23 9.55
N MET A 121 -17.23 -0.05 9.28
CA MET A 121 -17.83 -1.00 10.24
C MET A 121 -16.85 -1.52 11.30
N LYS A 122 -15.58 -1.10 11.30
CA LYS A 122 -14.53 -1.61 12.18
C LYS A 122 -14.49 -3.13 12.17
N HIS A 123 -14.55 -3.72 10.98
CA HIS A 123 -14.69 -5.15 10.76
C HIS A 123 -13.62 -5.93 11.54
N PRO A 124 -13.95 -7.00 12.29
CA PRO A 124 -13.02 -7.68 13.20
C PRO A 124 -11.75 -8.21 12.53
N GLN A 125 -11.82 -8.54 11.24
CA GLN A 125 -10.65 -9.01 10.50
C GLN A 125 -9.74 -7.87 10.03
N ILE A 126 -10.26 -6.66 9.81
CA ILE A 126 -9.52 -5.52 9.26
C ILE A 126 -9.02 -4.62 10.39
N TRP A 127 -9.90 -4.29 11.33
CA TRP A 127 -9.66 -3.25 12.33
C TRP A 127 -8.38 -3.46 13.16
N PRO A 128 -8.03 -4.68 13.62
CA PRO A 128 -6.78 -4.89 14.35
C PRO A 128 -5.51 -4.54 13.56
N LYS A 129 -5.57 -4.53 12.22
CA LYS A 129 -4.41 -4.22 11.37
C LYS A 129 -4.15 -2.72 11.28
N ILE A 130 -5.16 -1.90 11.50
CA ILE A 130 -5.13 -0.45 11.23
C ILE A 130 -5.44 0.41 12.47
N SER A 131 -6.02 -0.16 13.53
CA SER A 131 -6.52 0.58 14.71
C SER A 131 -5.47 1.37 15.49
N HIS A 132 -4.19 1.10 15.26
CA HIS A 132 -3.07 1.81 15.87
C HIS A 132 -2.70 3.11 15.12
N ILE A 133 -3.24 3.31 13.92
CA ILE A 133 -2.98 4.47 13.06
C ILE A 133 -3.87 5.62 13.54
N LYS A 134 -3.28 6.80 13.73
CA LYS A 134 -4.00 7.97 14.28
C LYS A 134 -4.91 8.65 13.28
N GLY A 135 -4.53 8.64 12.00
CA GLY A 135 -5.28 9.28 10.94
C GLY A 135 -5.80 8.26 9.93
N ILE A 136 -7.04 7.79 10.09
CA ILE A 136 -7.70 6.92 9.11
C ILE A 136 -8.79 7.73 8.43
N GLN A 137 -8.69 7.88 7.11
CA GLN A 137 -9.65 8.62 6.28
C GLN A 137 -10.24 7.70 5.20
N VAL A 138 -11.57 7.73 5.05
CA VAL A 138 -12.34 6.86 4.14
C VAL A 138 -13.42 7.69 3.42
N ASP A 139 -13.30 7.90 2.10
CA ASP A 139 -14.02 8.94 1.31
C ASP A 139 -14.18 10.27 2.07
N ASP A 140 -13.05 10.93 2.31
CA ASP A 140 -12.99 12.24 2.97
C ASP A 140 -13.46 12.28 4.44
N LYS A 141 -13.85 11.15 5.03
CA LYS A 141 -14.32 11.05 6.43
C LYS A 141 -13.32 10.36 7.33
N TRP A 142 -13.07 10.94 8.50
CA TRP A 142 -12.26 10.33 9.56
C TRP A 142 -13.08 9.33 10.39
N ILE A 143 -12.50 8.19 10.80
CA ILE A 143 -13.20 7.08 11.52
C ILE A 143 -12.47 6.56 12.77
#